data_AF-A0A933MMS0-F1
#
_entry.id   AF-A0A933MMS0-F1
#
_cell.length_a   1.000
_cell.length_b   1.000
_cell.length_c   1.000
_cell.angle_alpha   90.00
_cell.angle_beta   90.00
_cell.angle_gamma   90.00
#
_symmetry.space_group_name_H-M   'P 1'
#
loop_
_entity.id
_entity.type
_entity.pdbx_description
1 polymer ?
#
loop_
_entity_poly.entity_id
_entity_poly.type
_entity_poly.pdbx_seq_one_letter_code
_entity_poly.pdbx_strand_id
1 'polypeptide(L)' 'MVTCKEFLEDFLADYLDAGLSPEVVAELERHLESCPPCLTYLNTYKRTRELVSQTAAEMPPEMKAILRKFLVEQLTKEKS' A
#
# COMPACT_ATOMS: atom_id res chain seq x y z
N MET A 1 6.98 -19.69 -6.90
CA MET A 1 5.73 -20.08 -6.20
C MET A 1 5.85 -19.52 -4.81
N VAL A 2 5.19 -18.40 -4.54
CA VAL A 2 5.25 -17.73 -3.23
C VAL A 2 4.51 -18.54 -2.17
N THR A 3 5.19 -18.77 -1.06
CA THR A 3 4.63 -19.39 0.14
C THR A 3 3.91 -18.36 1.01
N CYS A 4 2.99 -18.83 1.87
CA CYS A 4 2.33 -17.93 2.83
C CYS A 4 3.34 -17.21 3.74
N LYS A 5 4.45 -17.88 4.09
CA LYS A 5 5.50 -17.32 4.93
C LYS A 5 6.22 -16.16 4.23
N GLU A 6 6.68 -16.38 3.00
CA GLU A 6 7.33 -15.35 2.20
C GLU A 6 6.40 -14.16 1.96
N PHE A 7 5.11 -14.40 1.67
CA PHE A 7 4.15 -13.31 1.55
C PHE A 7 4.06 -12.45 2.82
N LEU A 8 3.99 -13.09 4.00
CA LEU A 8 3.80 -12.40 5.27
C LEU A 8 5.07 -11.70 5.79
N GLU A 9 6.23 -12.34 5.64
CA GLU A 9 7.51 -11.86 6.20
C GLU A 9 8.25 -10.93 5.23
N ASP A 10 8.28 -11.28 3.94
CA ASP A 10 9.17 -10.63 2.98
C ASP A 10 8.45 -9.60 2.09
N PHE A 11 7.17 -9.83 1.79
CA PHE A 11 6.49 -9.04 0.75
C PHE A 11 5.33 -8.17 1.23
N LEU A 12 4.73 -8.46 2.38
CA LEU A 12 3.49 -7.79 2.81
C LEU A 12 3.63 -6.27 2.91
N ALA A 13 4.71 -5.79 3.51
CA ALA A 13 4.95 -4.35 3.69
C ALA A 13 5.11 -3.65 2.32
N ASP A 14 6.02 -4.15 1.49
CA ASP A 14 6.30 -3.59 0.17
C ASP A 14 5.10 -3.69 -0.78
N TYR A 15 4.31 -4.77 -0.68
CA TYR A 15 3.06 -4.91 -1.42
C TYR A 15 2.05 -3.83 -1.03
N LEU A 16 1.93 -3.52 0.25
CA LEU A 16 1.02 -2.47 0.73
C LEU A 16 1.50 -1.06 0.42
N ASP A 17 2.81 -0.87 0.27
CA ASP A 17 3.42 0.41 -0.08
C ASP A 17 3.65 0.58 -1.59
N ALA A 18 3.18 -0.38 -2.40
CA ALA A 18 3.35 -0.42 -3.85
C ALA A 18 4.83 -0.32 -4.30
N GLY A 19 5.75 -0.88 -3.50
CA GLY A 19 7.19 -0.88 -3.74
C GLY A 19 7.71 -2.08 -4.52
N LEU A 20 6.84 -3.01 -4.92
CA LEU A 20 7.20 -4.23 -5.63
C LEU A 20 7.13 -4.06 -7.15
N SER A 21 7.92 -4.85 -7.88
CA SER A 21 7.84 -4.88 -9.34
C SER A 21 6.51 -5.52 -9.79
N PRO A 22 5.99 -5.17 -10.99
CA PRO A 22 4.74 -5.73 -11.51
C PRO A 22 4.73 -7.27 -11.58
N GLU A 23 5.88 -7.88 -11.87
CA GLU A 23 6.03 -9.33 -11.97
C GLU A 23 5.84 -10.00 -10.61
N VAL A 24 6.40 -9.41 -9.55
CA VAL A 24 6.25 -9.90 -8.17
C VAL A 24 4.82 -9.72 -7.70
N VAL A 25 4.21 -8.55 -7.95
CA VAL A 25 2.80 -8.28 -7.65
C VAL A 25 1.89 -9.36 -8.26
N ALA A 26 2.08 -9.67 -9.53
CA ALA A 26 1.28 -10.70 -10.21
C ALA A 26 1.45 -12.09 -9.58
N GLU A 27 2.63 -12.43 -9.04
CA GLU A 27 2.82 -13.70 -8.31
C GLU A 27 2.12 -13.72 -6.96
N LEU A 28 2.15 -12.61 -6.24
CA LEU A 28 1.43 -12.45 -4.97
C LEU A 28 -0.09 -12.50 -5.16
N GLU A 29 -0.60 -11.88 -6.22
CA GLU A 29 -2.03 -11.92 -6.56
C GLU A 29 -2.48 -13.36 -6.83
N ARG A 30 -1.72 -14.14 -7.61
CA ARG A 30 -1.99 -15.58 -7.81
C ARG A 30 -2.00 -16.36 -6.49
N HIS A 31 -1.09 -16.04 -5.57
CA HIS A 31 -1.08 -16.64 -4.24
C HIS A 31 -2.36 -16.30 -3.47
N LEU A 32 -2.75 -15.02 -3.42
CA LEU A 32 -3.94 -14.54 -2.71
C LEU A 32 -5.25 -15.13 -3.26
N GLU A 33 -5.35 -15.33 -4.57
CA GLU A 33 -6.50 -16.00 -5.20
C GLU A 33 -6.63 -17.47 -4.77
N SER A 34 -5.50 -18.15 -4.59
CA SER A 34 -5.46 -19.57 -4.21
C SER A 34 -5.42 -19.82 -2.69
N CYS A 35 -5.19 -18.78 -1.88
CA CYS A 35 -5.00 -18.88 -0.44
C CYS A 35 -5.92 -17.92 0.34
N PRO A 36 -7.17 -18.34 0.65
CA PRO A 36 -8.11 -17.54 1.45
C PRO A 36 -7.55 -17.04 2.80
N PRO A 37 -6.75 -17.81 3.56
CA PRO A 37 -6.17 -17.33 4.81
C PRO A 37 -5.28 -16.09 4.64
N CYS A 38 -4.41 -16.07 3.63
CA CYS A 38 -3.54 -14.93 3.36
C CYS A 38 -4.34 -13.71 2.90
N LEU A 39 -5.41 -13.90 2.13
CA LEU A 39 -6.33 -12.83 1.76
C LEU A 39 -7.05 -12.24 2.99
N THR A 40 -7.55 -13.09 3.89
CA THR A 40 -8.17 -12.64 5.15
C THR A 40 -7.18 -11.89 6.03
N TYR A 41 -5.94 -12.38 6.12
CA TYR A 41 -4.87 -11.71 6.86
C TYR A 41 -4.57 -10.32 6.26
N LEU A 42 -4.39 -10.22 4.94
CA LEU A 42 -4.15 -8.97 4.23
C LEU A 42 -5.26 -7.95 4.51
N ASN A 43 -6.52 -8.37 4.45
CA ASN A 43 -7.67 -7.50 4.72
C ASN A 43 -7.68 -7.02 6.18
N THR A 44 -7.38 -7.91 7.12
CA THR A 44 -7.28 -7.56 8.55
C THR A 44 -6.16 -6.57 8.79
N TYR A 45 -4.98 -6.78 8.19
CA TYR A 45 -3.84 -5.88 8.32
C TYR A 45 -4.14 -4.49 7.72
N LYS A 46 -4.76 -4.43 6.53
CA LYS A 46 -5.23 -3.17 5.92
C LYS A 46 -6.16 -2.42 6.87
N ARG A 47 -7.10 -3.12 7.51
CA ARG A 47 -8.02 -2.53 8.49
C ARG A 47 -7.28 -2.00 9.71
N THR A 48 -6.31 -2.75 10.24
CA THR A 48 -5.47 -2.29 11.34
C THR A 48 -4.71 -1.02 10.97
N ARG A 49 -4.10 -0.96 9.78
CA ARG A 49 -3.36 0.21 9.29
C ARG A 49 -4.26 1.44 9.15
N GLU A 50 -5.48 1.26 8.67
CA GLU A 50 -6.50 2.31 8.61
C GLU A 50 -6.85 2.83 10.01
N LEU A 51 -7.15 1.94 10.97
CA LEU A 51 -7.47 2.33 12.35
C LEU A 51 -6.33 3.08 13.02
N VAL A 52 -5.08 2.61 12.84
CA VAL A 52 -3.90 3.30 13.36
C VAL A 52 -3.75 4.69 12.72
N SER A 53 -3.98 4.82 11.42
CA SER A 53 -3.89 6.12 10.73
C SER A 53 -4.88 7.16 11.27
N GLN A 54 -6.03 6.73 11.80
CA GLN A 54 -7.00 7.63 12.43
C GLN A 54 -6.54 8.17 13.79
N THR A 55 -5.60 7.48 14.43
CA THR A 55 -4.98 7.94 15.68
C THR A 55 -3.72 8.77 15.46
N ALA A 56 -3.22 8.83 14.23
CA ALA A 56 -2.05 9.63 13.90
C ALA A 56 -2.36 11.12 14.04
N ALA A 57 -1.33 11.90 14.41
CA ALA A 57 -1.46 13.35 14.50
C ALA A 57 -1.90 13.92 13.13
N GLU A 58 -2.91 14.80 13.16
CA GLU A 58 -3.36 15.46 11.95
C GLU A 58 -2.23 16.30 11.36
N MET A 59 -2.06 16.19 10.03
CA MET A 59 -1.13 17.06 9.31
C MET A 59 -1.57 18.53 9.42
N PRO A 60 -0.67 19.45 9.81
CA PRO A 60 -1.00 20.86 9.90
C PRO A 60 -1.59 21.40 8.58
N PRO A 61 -2.61 22.28 8.63
CA PRO A 61 -3.28 22.80 7.43
C PRO A 61 -2.32 23.46 6.43
N GLU A 62 -1.30 24.17 6.92
CA GLU A 62 -0.27 24.82 6.10
C GLU A 62 0.54 23.80 5.29
N MET A 63 0.99 22.73 5.94
CA MET A 63 1.73 21.64 5.28
C MET A 63 0.86 20.97 4.20
N LYS A 64 -0.41 20.73 4.51
CA LYS A 64 -1.38 20.15 3.56
C LYS A 64 -1.59 21.06 2.35
N ALA A 65 -1.62 22.37 2.54
CA ALA A 65 -1.77 23.35 1.46
C ALA A 65 -0.54 23.37 0.54
N ILE A 66 0.67 23.37 1.12
CA ILE A 66 1.94 23.31 0.38
C ILE A 66 2.01 22.03 -0.46
N LEU A 67 1.75 20.87 0.16
CA LEU A 67 1.78 19.58 -0.52
C LEU A 67 0.76 19.52 -1.66
N ARG A 68 -0.48 19.98 -1.45
CA ARG A 68 -1.49 20.04 -2.51
C ARG A 68 -1.05 20.90 -3.69
N LYS A 69 -0.51 22.09 -3.42
CA LYS A 69 0.00 22.97 -4.48
C LYS A 69 1.09 22.27 -5.30
N PHE A 70 2.08 21.67 -4.61
CA PHE A 70 3.16 20.94 -5.25
C PHE A 70 2.65 19.76 -6.10
N LEU A 71 1.76 18.93 -5.56
CA LEU A 71 1.21 17.77 -6.27
C LEU A 71 0.42 18.19 -7.53
N VAL A 72 -0.39 19.24 -7.46
CA VAL A 72 -1.12 19.78 -8.62
C VAL A 72 -0.13 20.24 -9.69
N GLU A 73 0.91 20.98 -9.32
CA GLU A 73 1.94 21.43 -10.26
C GLU A 73 2.63 20.26 -10.96
N GLN A 74 3.01 19.19 -10.24
CA GLN A 74 3.65 18.01 -10.85
C GLN A 74 2.70 17.24 -11.79
N LEU A 75 1.46 16.98 -11.35
CA LEU A 75 0.47 16.25 -12.15
C LEU A 75 0.08 17.00 -13.43
N THR A 76 0.14 18.34 -13.43
CA THR A 76 -0.08 19.15 -14.64
C THR A 76 1.12 19.15 -15.58
N LYS A 77 2.35 19.01 -15.06
CA LYS A 77 3.58 18.93 -15.87
C LYS A 77 3.72 17.58 -16.57
N GLU A 78 3.33 16.48 -15.94
CA GLU A 78 3.37 15.13 -16.54
C GLU A 78 2.37 14.93 -17.68
N LYS A 79 1.33 15.78 -17.78
CA LYS A 79 0.31 15.72 -18.84
C LYS A 79 0.60 16.62 -20.05
N SER A 80 1.70 17.38 -20.05
CA SER A 80 2.12 18.26 -21.15
C SER A 80 3.36 17.73 -21.87
#